data_AF-A0A0W0FY92-F1
#
_entry.id   AF-A0A0W0FY92-F1
#
_cell.length_a   1.000
_cell.length_b   1.000
_cell.length_c   1.000
_cell.angle_alpha   90.00
_cell.angle_beta   90.00
_cell.angle_gamma   90.00
#
_symmetry.space_group_name_H-M   'P 1'
#
loop_
_entity.id
_entity.type
_entity.pdbx_description
1 polymer ?
#
loop_
_entity_poly.entity_id
_entity_poly.type
_entity_poly.pdbx_seq_one_letter_code
_entity_poly.pdbx_strand_id
1 'polypeptide(L)'
;MSCAPGEAKVELASMACKGIVDAIITDDSNAIVLGAPCVIVIKDKPTERDLTGSTEHQLMVKVYHAKDIETKLGLTHGDLITYAAIVGNDYDSGAKGIGEMLGLTAAKCGYAHDLVLKLLQVGNTHYQEECGIYLNQLCQAICDKFRYNIHGYLTKAHPAASNKLEKMWEKLFSTDLIALNAFIFPSTSWSGPNAPTRDILLPKLHNLKDIIRKCHSLIWWSDSVTLMKKLHESLWAGMILRMIALVHVASLSRIGITHSCVEIPAI
;
A
#
# COMPACT_ATOMS: atom_id res chain seq x y z
N MET A 1 19.43 -0.12 9.57
CA MET A 1 18.36 -1.13 9.46
C MET A 1 17.09 -0.38 9.78
N SER A 2 16.26 -0.07 8.80
CA SER A 2 15.01 0.67 9.01
C SER A 2 13.98 -0.33 9.52
N CYS A 3 13.88 -0.44 10.84
CA CYS A 3 12.78 -1.18 11.45
C CYS A 3 11.57 -0.26 11.43
N ALA A 4 10.46 -0.69 10.83
CA ALA A 4 9.22 0.06 10.91
C ALA A 4 8.82 0.22 12.40
N PRO A 5 8.35 1.39 12.84
CA PRO A 5 7.87 1.56 14.21
C PRO A 5 6.56 0.81 14.48
N GLY A 6 5.83 0.47 13.42
CA GLY A 6 4.62 -0.35 13.47
C GLY A 6 4.61 -1.35 12.31
N GLU A 7 3.54 -1.34 11.52
CA GLU A 7 3.39 -2.27 10.41
C GLU A 7 4.29 -1.92 9.22
N ALA A 8 4.95 -2.92 8.64
CA ALA A 8 5.85 -2.72 7.51
C ALA A 8 5.14 -2.17 6.26
N LYS A 9 3.90 -2.61 5.98
CA LYS A 9 3.10 -2.10 4.85
C LYS A 9 2.85 -0.58 4.98
N VAL A 10 2.57 -0.13 6.20
CA VAL A 10 2.33 1.28 6.53
C VAL A 10 3.60 2.12 6.32
N GLU A 11 4.74 1.62 6.78
CA GLU A 11 6.04 2.27 6.56
C GLU A 11 6.37 2.37 5.06
N LEU A 12 6.16 1.29 4.30
CA LEU A 12 6.41 1.26 2.85
C LEU A 12 5.49 2.21 2.08
N ALA A 13 4.21 2.31 2.47
CA ALA A 13 3.28 3.27 1.88
C ALA A 13 3.76 4.71 2.11
N SER A 14 4.21 5.03 3.33
CA SER A 14 4.78 6.35 3.64
C SER A 14 6.06 6.64 2.85
N MET A 15 6.95 5.65 2.71
CA MET A 15 8.14 5.76 1.86
C MET A 15 7.78 6.03 0.40
N ALA A 16 6.78 5.33 -0.14
CA ALA A 16 6.34 5.48 -1.52
C ALA A 16 5.70 6.86 -1.76
N CYS A 17 4.82 7.32 -0.87
CA CYS A 17 4.24 8.66 -0.92
C CYS A 17 5.30 9.77 -0.87
N LYS A 18 6.42 9.52 -0.18
CA LYS A 18 7.56 10.45 -0.10
C LYS A 18 8.56 10.30 -1.24
N GLY A 19 8.34 9.40 -2.20
CA GLY A 19 9.24 9.16 -3.33
C GLY A 19 10.59 8.55 -2.93
N ILE A 20 10.63 7.81 -1.82
CA ILE A 20 11.83 7.07 -1.38
C ILE A 20 11.91 5.72 -2.10
N VAL A 21 10.75 5.13 -2.39
CA VAL A 21 10.60 3.92 -3.22
C VAL A 21 9.54 4.18 -4.28
N ASP A 22 9.67 3.55 -5.45
CA ASP A 22 8.76 3.76 -6.57
C ASP A 22 7.53 2.86 -6.53
N ALA A 23 7.65 1.68 -5.92
CA ALA A 23 6.59 0.68 -5.83
C ALA A 23 6.75 -0.19 -4.59
N ILE A 24 5.63 -0.76 -4.13
CA ILE A 24 5.58 -1.69 -3.00
C ILE A 24 5.30 -3.08 -3.52
N ILE A 25 6.09 -4.06 -3.09
CA ILE A 25 5.84 -5.48 -3.36
C ILE A 25 5.24 -6.11 -2.10
N THR A 26 4.07 -6.73 -2.22
CA THR A 26 3.32 -7.34 -1.09
C THR A 26 2.41 -8.46 -1.59
N ASP A 27 1.82 -9.23 -0.68
CA ASP A 27 0.93 -10.36 -0.93
C ASP A 27 -0.54 -9.96 -1.14
N ASP A 28 -0.92 -8.72 -0.82
CA ASP A 28 -2.25 -8.15 -1.01
C ASP A 28 -2.21 -6.73 -1.62
N SER A 29 -3.39 -6.17 -1.93
CA SER A 29 -3.50 -4.80 -2.48
C SER A 29 -3.83 -3.74 -1.42
N ASN A 30 -3.82 -4.08 -0.13
CA ASN A 30 -4.30 -3.19 0.94
C ASN A 30 -3.37 -1.98 1.13
N ALA A 31 -2.11 -2.09 0.69
CA ALA A 31 -1.17 -0.97 0.66
C ALA A 31 -1.68 0.23 -0.17
N ILE A 32 -2.57 0.04 -1.15
CA ILE A 32 -3.22 1.16 -1.86
C ILE A 32 -4.10 1.98 -0.92
N VAL A 33 -4.83 1.34 -0.01
CA VAL A 33 -5.69 2.03 0.97
C VAL A 33 -4.83 2.82 1.97
N LEU A 34 -3.57 2.43 2.17
CA LEU A 34 -2.58 3.18 2.94
C LEU A 34 -1.96 4.37 2.15
N GLY A 35 -2.41 4.60 0.91
CA GLY A 35 -1.98 5.72 0.06
C GLY A 35 -0.86 5.37 -0.92
N ALA A 36 -0.44 4.10 -1.01
CA ALA A 36 0.64 3.73 -1.93
C ALA A 36 0.26 4.00 -3.40
N PRO A 37 1.13 4.69 -4.17
CA PRO A 37 0.84 5.05 -5.56
C PRO A 37 0.89 3.86 -6.52
N CYS A 38 1.74 2.87 -6.23
CA CYS A 38 1.97 1.68 -7.03
C CYS A 38 2.20 0.46 -6.14
N VAL A 39 1.40 -0.58 -6.32
CA VAL A 39 1.48 -1.84 -5.58
C VAL A 39 1.59 -3.01 -6.55
N ILE A 40 2.61 -3.84 -6.34
CA ILE A 40 2.88 -5.06 -7.07
C ILE A 40 2.53 -6.23 -6.15
N VAL A 41 1.51 -6.99 -6.52
CA VAL A 41 1.00 -8.11 -5.74
C VAL A 41 1.65 -9.41 -6.20
N ILE A 42 2.34 -10.07 -5.27
CA ILE A 42 2.96 -11.39 -5.40
C ILE A 42 2.41 -12.26 -4.27
N LYS A 43 1.52 -13.19 -4.61
CA LYS A 43 0.91 -14.06 -3.59
C LYS A 43 1.91 -15.09 -3.08
N ASP A 44 2.02 -15.18 -1.76
CA ASP A 44 2.83 -16.21 -1.07
C ASP A 44 2.33 -17.64 -1.34
N LYS A 45 1.01 -17.81 -1.53
CA LYS A 45 0.37 -19.09 -1.91
C LYS A 45 -0.42 -18.89 -3.18
N PRO A 46 0.25 -18.80 -4.33
CA PRO A 46 -0.43 -18.50 -5.58
C PRO A 46 -1.24 -19.73 -6.00
N THR A 47 -2.47 -19.51 -6.45
CA THR A 47 -3.28 -20.58 -7.04
C THR A 47 -2.77 -20.90 -8.45
N GLU A 48 -3.15 -22.03 -9.04
CA GLU A 48 -2.82 -22.33 -10.44
C GLU A 48 -3.21 -21.18 -11.38
N ARG A 49 -4.33 -20.50 -11.11
CA ARG A 49 -4.78 -19.31 -11.84
C ARG A 49 -3.89 -18.09 -11.66
N ASP A 50 -3.28 -17.92 -10.48
CA ASP A 50 -2.35 -16.82 -10.23
C ASP A 50 -0.99 -17.09 -10.89
N LEU A 51 -0.62 -18.35 -11.06
CA LEU A 51 0.62 -18.78 -11.71
C LEU A 51 0.49 -19.03 -13.22
N THR A 52 -0.69 -18.89 -13.83
CA THR A 52 -0.83 -19.11 -15.28
C THR A 52 0.11 -18.19 -16.05
N GLY A 53 1.05 -18.77 -16.79
CA GLY A 53 2.07 -18.04 -17.54
C GLY A 53 3.33 -17.68 -16.74
N SER A 54 3.38 -18.01 -15.44
CA SER A 54 4.64 -17.95 -14.69
C SER A 54 5.52 -19.15 -15.01
N THR A 55 6.80 -18.93 -15.18
CA THR A 55 7.83 -19.95 -15.34
C THR A 55 8.96 -19.72 -14.34
N GLU A 56 9.91 -20.64 -14.25
CA GLU A 56 11.16 -20.42 -13.49
C GLU A 56 11.89 -19.12 -13.87
N HIS A 57 11.67 -18.60 -15.09
CA HIS A 57 12.29 -17.39 -15.61
C HIS A 57 11.31 -16.22 -15.79
N GLN A 58 10.03 -16.39 -15.45
CA GLN A 58 9.00 -15.37 -15.64
C GLN A 58 8.05 -15.38 -14.45
N LEU A 59 8.06 -14.32 -13.65
CA LEU A 59 7.10 -14.15 -12.58
C LEU A 59 5.96 -13.25 -13.05
N MET A 60 4.75 -13.79 -13.13
CA MET A 60 3.56 -12.97 -13.38
C MET A 60 3.13 -12.29 -12.07
N VAL A 61 2.96 -10.98 -12.13
CA VAL A 61 2.54 -10.15 -11.00
C VAL A 61 1.34 -9.32 -11.38
N LYS A 62 0.53 -8.94 -10.39
CA LYS A 62 -0.53 -7.94 -10.60
C LYS A 62 -0.02 -6.58 -10.17
N VAL A 63 -0.11 -5.61 -11.05
CA VAL A 63 0.30 -4.23 -10.76
C VAL A 63 -0.96 -3.38 -10.64
N TYR A 64 -1.07 -2.65 -9.54
CA TYR A 64 -2.16 -1.74 -9.26
C TYR A 64 -1.60 -0.34 -9.06
N HIS A 65 -2.14 0.62 -9.83
CA HIS A 65 -1.83 2.04 -9.69
C HIS A 65 -3.01 2.74 -9.03
N ALA A 66 -2.74 3.59 -8.02
CA ALA A 66 -3.78 4.41 -7.40
C ALA A 66 -4.47 5.32 -8.44
N LYS A 67 -3.69 5.87 -9.38
CA LYS A 67 -4.19 6.68 -10.50
C LYS A 67 -5.16 5.93 -11.42
N ASP A 68 -4.94 4.63 -11.63
CA ASP A 68 -5.86 3.81 -12.43
C ASP A 68 -7.20 3.61 -11.72
N ILE A 69 -7.18 3.44 -10.40
CA ILE A 69 -8.39 3.34 -9.59
C ILE A 69 -9.16 4.65 -9.63
N GLU A 70 -8.48 5.77 -9.47
CA GLU A 70 -9.09 7.09 -9.56
C GLU A 70 -9.70 7.35 -10.95
N THR A 71 -8.94 7.13 -12.01
CA THR A 71 -9.39 7.44 -13.39
C THR A 71 -10.41 6.46 -13.95
N LYS A 72 -10.32 5.16 -13.61
CA LYS A 72 -11.21 4.13 -14.16
C LYS A 72 -12.44 3.88 -13.29
N LEU A 73 -12.32 4.02 -11.96
CA LEU A 73 -13.42 3.76 -11.02
C LEU A 73 -14.00 5.03 -10.41
N GLY A 74 -13.35 6.19 -10.56
CA GLY A 74 -13.77 7.44 -9.93
C GLY A 74 -13.63 7.41 -8.41
N LEU A 75 -12.71 6.59 -7.88
CA LEU A 75 -12.52 6.40 -6.45
C LEU A 75 -11.22 7.05 -5.98
N THR A 76 -11.36 7.94 -5.02
CA THR A 76 -10.23 8.64 -4.41
C THR A 76 -9.69 7.88 -3.20
N HIS A 77 -8.54 8.30 -2.66
CA HIS A 77 -7.97 7.66 -1.47
C HIS A 77 -8.94 7.65 -0.28
N GLY A 78 -9.68 8.75 -0.06
CA GLY A 78 -10.69 8.81 0.99
C GLY A 78 -11.88 7.86 0.75
N ASP A 79 -12.27 7.64 -0.51
CA ASP A 79 -13.33 6.67 -0.84
C ASP A 79 -12.87 5.23 -0.57
N LEU A 80 -11.59 4.93 -0.80
CA LEU A 80 -11.00 3.62 -0.47
C LEU A 80 -10.92 3.40 1.04
N ILE A 81 -10.60 4.44 1.83
CA ILE A 81 -10.66 4.36 3.29
C ILE A 81 -12.10 4.12 3.76
N THR A 82 -13.08 4.80 3.15
CA THR A 82 -14.50 4.59 3.45
C THR A 82 -14.93 3.15 3.13
N TYR A 83 -14.49 2.62 2.00
CA TYR A 83 -14.70 1.21 1.64
C TYR A 83 -14.12 0.28 2.71
N ALA A 84 -12.86 0.46 3.09
CA ALA A 84 -12.17 -0.37 4.07
C ALA A 84 -12.78 -0.27 5.48
N ALA A 85 -13.28 0.91 5.87
CA ALA A 85 -13.98 1.09 7.14
C ALA A 85 -15.32 0.36 7.16
N ILE A 86 -16.08 0.37 6.06
CA ILE A 86 -17.41 -0.23 5.99
C ILE A 86 -17.35 -1.75 5.80
N VAL A 87 -16.49 -2.23 4.88
CA VAL A 87 -16.40 -3.65 4.55
C VAL A 87 -15.57 -4.42 5.58
N GLY A 88 -14.62 -3.73 6.22
CA GLY A 88 -13.65 -4.31 7.12
C GLY A 88 -12.25 -4.33 6.51
N ASN A 89 -11.27 -4.41 7.39
CA ASN A 89 -9.85 -4.35 7.09
C ASN A 89 -9.07 -5.15 8.15
N ASP A 90 -7.74 -5.07 8.09
CA ASP A 90 -6.85 -5.81 9.00
C ASP A 90 -6.99 -5.38 10.48
N TYR A 91 -7.64 -4.24 10.77
CA TYR A 91 -7.80 -3.68 12.12
C TYR A 91 -9.23 -3.76 12.68
N ASP A 92 -10.28 -3.72 11.84
CA ASP A 92 -11.68 -3.85 12.27
C ASP A 92 -12.51 -4.65 11.25
N SER A 93 -13.50 -5.39 11.76
CA SER A 93 -14.39 -6.24 10.95
C SER A 93 -15.38 -5.47 10.05
N GLY A 94 -15.44 -4.15 10.16
CA GLY A 94 -16.40 -3.30 9.46
C GLY A 94 -17.84 -3.50 9.93
N ALA A 95 -18.78 -3.09 9.08
CA ALA A 95 -20.20 -3.20 9.30
C ALA A 95 -20.73 -4.59 8.93
N LYS A 96 -21.09 -5.38 9.95
CA LYS A 96 -21.58 -6.76 9.74
C LYS A 96 -22.80 -6.80 8.82
N GLY A 97 -22.68 -7.54 7.72
CA GLY A 97 -23.74 -7.71 6.72
C GLY A 97 -23.76 -6.63 5.64
N ILE A 98 -22.72 -5.78 5.59
CA ILE A 98 -22.43 -4.91 4.45
C ILE A 98 -21.23 -5.52 3.72
N GLY A 99 -21.50 -6.13 2.56
CA GLY A 99 -20.47 -6.75 1.73
C GLY A 99 -19.87 -5.78 0.72
N GLU A 100 -18.93 -6.30 -0.08
CA GLU A 100 -18.13 -5.56 -1.08
C GLU A 100 -18.96 -4.67 -2.00
N MET A 101 -20.09 -5.17 -2.55
CA MET A 101 -20.95 -4.39 -3.46
C MET A 101 -21.54 -3.14 -2.78
N LEU A 102 -22.03 -3.29 -1.55
CA LEU A 102 -22.59 -2.18 -0.78
C LEU A 102 -21.48 -1.23 -0.32
N GLY A 103 -20.33 -1.77 0.09
CA GLY A 103 -19.14 -0.98 0.41
C GLY A 103 -18.66 -0.14 -0.77
N LEU A 104 -18.61 -0.71 -1.98
CA LEU A 104 -18.25 0.01 -3.20
C LEU A 104 -19.27 1.10 -3.53
N THR A 105 -20.55 0.83 -3.31
CA THR A 105 -21.60 1.83 -3.49
C THR A 105 -21.46 2.97 -2.49
N ALA A 106 -21.10 2.67 -1.25
CA ALA A 106 -20.79 3.67 -0.23
C ALA A 106 -19.57 4.51 -0.59
N ALA A 107 -18.49 3.89 -1.06
CA ALA A 107 -17.30 4.60 -1.55
C ALA A 107 -17.63 5.54 -2.71
N LYS A 108 -18.47 5.10 -3.66
CA LYS A 108 -18.97 5.93 -4.77
C LYS A 108 -19.95 7.04 -4.35
N CYS A 109 -20.14 7.28 -3.07
CA CYS A 109 -20.86 8.46 -2.61
C CYS A 109 -20.05 9.74 -2.76
N GLY A 110 -18.72 9.67 -2.92
CA GLY A 110 -17.88 10.82 -3.25
C GLY A 110 -17.78 11.86 -2.13
N TYR A 111 -18.38 11.58 -0.98
CA TYR A 111 -18.33 12.42 0.21
C TYR A 111 -17.14 12.07 1.10
N ALA A 112 -16.14 11.32 0.63
CA ALA A 112 -14.91 11.08 1.38
C ALA A 112 -13.67 11.70 0.73
N HIS A 113 -13.81 12.28 -0.47
CA HIS A 113 -12.73 13.00 -1.17
C HIS A 113 -12.06 14.04 -0.26
N ASP A 114 -12.87 14.81 0.46
CA ASP A 114 -12.38 15.83 1.37
C ASP A 114 -12.06 15.28 2.77
N LEU A 115 -12.45 14.05 3.13
CA LEU A 115 -12.33 13.54 4.50
C LEU A 115 -10.86 13.50 4.92
N VAL A 116 -10.00 12.83 4.14
CA VAL A 116 -8.58 12.72 4.46
C VAL A 116 -7.90 14.08 4.44
N LEU A 117 -8.20 14.91 3.44
CA LEU A 117 -7.62 16.26 3.32
C LEU A 117 -8.04 17.17 4.48
N LYS A 118 -9.33 17.18 4.85
CA LYS A 118 -9.86 17.95 5.99
C LYS A 118 -9.27 17.44 7.30
N LEU A 119 -9.18 16.13 7.49
CA LEU A 119 -8.60 15.56 8.72
C LEU A 119 -7.11 15.89 8.84
N LEU A 120 -6.35 15.86 7.74
CA LEU A 120 -4.93 16.23 7.72
C LEU A 120 -4.68 17.74 7.92
N GLN A 121 -5.61 18.61 7.51
CA GLN A 121 -5.45 20.07 7.57
C GLN A 121 -5.76 20.68 8.94
N VAL A 122 -6.59 20.05 9.78
CA VAL A 122 -7.26 20.73 10.91
C VAL A 122 -6.55 20.58 12.27
N GLY A 123 -5.50 19.76 12.41
CA GLY A 123 -4.59 19.82 13.56
C GLY A 123 -5.26 19.79 14.96
N ASN A 124 -5.83 18.64 15.33
CA ASN A 124 -6.15 18.14 16.69
C ASN A 124 -6.92 18.98 17.75
N THR A 125 -7.12 20.30 17.68
CA THR A 125 -7.67 21.05 18.84
C THR A 125 -9.10 21.60 18.70
N HIS A 126 -9.66 21.70 17.49
CA HIS A 126 -11.10 21.96 17.24
C HIS A 126 -11.79 20.82 16.46
N TYR A 127 -11.06 19.71 16.34
CA TYR A 127 -11.21 18.65 15.35
C TYR A 127 -12.41 17.72 15.56
N GLN A 128 -12.78 17.42 16.80
CA GLN A 128 -13.78 16.37 17.06
C GLN A 128 -15.20 16.73 16.62
N GLU A 129 -15.63 17.99 16.80
CA GLU A 129 -17.01 18.40 16.45
C GLU A 129 -17.23 18.54 14.94
N GLU A 130 -16.37 19.25 14.21
CA GLU A 130 -16.50 19.41 12.75
C GLU A 130 -16.37 18.08 12.02
N CYS A 131 -15.44 17.23 12.46
CA CYS A 131 -15.30 15.89 11.90
C CYS A 131 -16.53 15.04 12.21
N GLY A 132 -17.09 15.14 13.43
CA GLY A 132 -18.33 14.47 13.79
C GLY A 132 -19.50 14.87 12.90
N ILE A 133 -19.66 16.18 12.61
CA ILE A 133 -20.70 16.67 11.70
C ILE A 133 -20.51 16.11 10.29
N TYR A 134 -19.29 16.19 9.76
CA TYR A 134 -18.98 15.70 8.41
C TYR A 134 -19.22 14.18 8.28
N LEU A 135 -18.74 13.41 9.25
CA LEU A 135 -18.93 11.96 9.28
C LEU A 135 -20.42 11.61 9.39
N ASN A 136 -21.20 12.34 10.20
CA ASN A 136 -22.64 12.14 10.28
C ASN A 136 -23.35 12.42 8.95
N GLN A 137 -22.96 13.49 8.24
CA GLN A 137 -23.49 13.79 6.90
C GLN A 137 -23.14 12.70 5.89
N LEU A 138 -21.90 12.21 5.91
CA LEU A 138 -21.45 11.08 5.09
C LEU A 138 -22.28 9.83 5.39
N CYS A 139 -22.52 9.51 6.67
CA CYS A 139 -23.37 8.38 7.06
C CYS A 139 -24.77 8.49 6.45
N GLN A 140 -25.40 9.65 6.62
CA GLN A 140 -26.77 9.85 6.16
C GLN A 140 -26.88 9.72 4.64
N ALA A 141 -25.92 10.28 3.90
CA ALA A 141 -25.87 10.15 2.45
C ALA A 141 -25.73 8.68 1.98
N ILE A 142 -24.89 7.89 2.65
CA ILE A 142 -24.75 6.45 2.35
C ILE A 142 -26.04 5.70 2.73
N CYS A 143 -26.61 6.00 3.90
CA CYS A 143 -27.87 5.41 4.36
C CYS A 143 -29.01 5.66 3.38
N ASP A 144 -29.17 6.88 2.87
CA ASP A 144 -30.19 7.22 1.89
C ASP A 144 -29.99 6.49 0.56
N LYS A 145 -28.73 6.35 0.11
CA LYS A 145 -28.40 5.51 -1.04
C LYS A 145 -28.78 4.07 -0.85
N PHE A 146 -28.51 3.48 0.31
CA PHE A 146 -28.95 2.12 0.59
C PHE A 146 -30.47 2.03 0.70
N ARG A 147 -31.14 2.98 1.34
CA ARG A 147 -32.58 2.94 1.62
C ARG A 147 -33.42 3.13 0.37
N TYR A 148 -32.99 3.99 -0.55
CA TYR A 148 -33.79 4.40 -1.71
C TYR A 148 -33.18 4.03 -3.06
N ASN A 149 -31.95 3.48 -3.09
CA ASN A 149 -31.20 3.21 -4.31
C ASN A 149 -31.12 4.44 -5.24
N ILE A 150 -30.91 5.62 -4.64
CA ILE A 150 -30.77 6.86 -5.42
C ILE A 150 -29.58 6.66 -6.38
N HIS A 151 -29.80 6.87 -7.68
CA HIS A 151 -28.88 6.63 -8.81
C HIS A 151 -28.78 5.19 -9.37
N GLY A 152 -29.46 4.19 -8.79
CA GLY A 152 -29.56 2.85 -9.41
C GLY A 152 -28.25 2.05 -9.46
N TYR A 153 -27.25 2.38 -8.64
CA TYR A 153 -26.00 1.62 -8.55
C TYR A 153 -26.20 0.21 -7.96
N LEU A 154 -27.29 0.00 -7.22
CA LEU A 154 -27.68 -1.30 -6.68
C LEU A 154 -28.82 -1.90 -7.50
N THR A 155 -28.95 -3.22 -7.47
CA THR A 155 -30.06 -3.91 -8.15
C THR A 155 -31.42 -3.65 -7.50
N LYS A 156 -31.42 -3.29 -6.21
CA LYS A 156 -32.61 -2.92 -5.44
C LYS A 156 -32.23 -2.05 -4.25
N ALA A 157 -33.21 -1.52 -3.54
CA ALA A 157 -33.00 -0.89 -2.25
C ALA A 157 -32.61 -1.92 -1.16
N HIS A 158 -31.78 -1.48 -0.22
CA HIS A 158 -31.31 -2.23 0.95
C HIS A 158 -31.58 -1.48 2.28
N PRO A 159 -32.85 -1.23 2.67
CA PRO A 159 -33.16 -0.53 3.93
C PRO A 159 -32.58 -1.21 5.18
N ALA A 160 -32.49 -2.55 5.18
CA ALA A 160 -31.88 -3.30 6.27
C ALA A 160 -30.37 -3.02 6.41
N ALA A 161 -29.66 -2.75 5.30
CA ALA A 161 -28.25 -2.35 5.34
C ALA A 161 -28.10 -0.91 5.84
N SER A 162 -28.97 0.00 5.38
CA SER A 162 -29.05 1.38 5.89
C SER A 162 -29.22 1.41 7.41
N ASN A 163 -30.25 0.73 7.94
CA ASN A 163 -30.52 0.71 9.38
C ASN A 163 -29.40 0.08 10.22
N LYS A 164 -28.60 -0.82 9.63
CA LYS A 164 -27.43 -1.40 10.29
C LYS A 164 -26.25 -0.43 10.30
N LEU A 165 -25.96 0.19 9.16
CA LEU A 165 -24.89 1.18 9.04
C LEU A 165 -25.12 2.34 10.02
N GLU A 166 -26.35 2.88 10.06
CA GLU A 166 -26.75 3.97 10.95
C GLU A 166 -26.46 3.65 12.43
N LYS A 167 -26.66 2.40 12.86
CA LYS A 167 -26.38 1.95 14.24
C LYS A 167 -24.90 1.72 14.53
N MET A 168 -24.10 1.45 13.50
CA MET A 168 -22.69 1.12 13.64
C MET A 168 -21.77 2.30 13.32
N TRP A 169 -22.28 3.36 12.72
CA TRP A 169 -21.49 4.44 12.14
C TRP A 169 -20.50 5.08 13.12
N GLU A 170 -20.96 5.42 14.33
CA GLU A 170 -20.11 6.00 15.38
C GLU A 170 -18.95 5.05 15.73
N LYS A 171 -19.17 3.73 15.66
CA LYS A 171 -18.12 2.72 15.86
C LYS A 171 -17.18 2.60 14.65
N LEU A 172 -17.63 2.87 13.43
CA LEU A 172 -16.77 2.73 12.24
C LEU A 172 -15.84 3.93 12.05
N PHE A 173 -16.28 5.11 12.46
CA PHE A 173 -15.59 6.37 12.15
C PHE A 173 -15.28 7.25 13.38
N SER A 174 -15.46 6.76 14.62
CA SER A 174 -14.99 7.53 15.77
C SER A 174 -13.47 7.75 15.69
N THR A 175 -13.05 8.97 16.00
CA THR A 175 -11.66 9.43 15.97
C THR A 175 -10.77 8.71 16.98
N ASP A 176 -11.36 8.00 17.94
CA ASP A 176 -10.65 7.16 18.91
C ASP A 176 -10.33 5.77 18.35
N LEU A 177 -10.83 5.41 17.15
CA LEU A 177 -10.58 4.11 16.56
C LEU A 177 -9.19 4.02 15.93
N ILE A 178 -8.48 3.01 16.42
CA ILE A 178 -7.23 2.50 15.88
C ILE A 178 -7.32 2.28 14.37
N ALA A 179 -8.44 1.75 13.86
CA ALA A 179 -8.60 1.38 12.45
C ALA A 179 -8.56 2.59 11.50
N LEU A 180 -9.33 3.65 11.78
CA LEU A 180 -9.34 4.84 10.92
C LEU A 180 -8.03 5.63 11.07
N ASN A 181 -7.53 5.78 12.29
CA ASN A 181 -6.25 6.43 12.55
C ASN A 181 -5.07 5.70 11.89
N ALA A 182 -5.12 4.38 11.75
CA ALA A 182 -4.08 3.62 11.04
C ALA A 182 -3.96 4.03 9.56
N PHE A 183 -5.06 4.46 8.92
CA PHE A 183 -5.03 4.94 7.53
C PHE A 183 -4.68 6.43 7.42
N ILE A 184 -5.13 7.26 8.37
CA ILE A 184 -5.07 8.73 8.25
C ILE A 184 -3.83 9.30 8.95
N PHE A 185 -3.49 8.76 10.12
CA PHE A 185 -2.32 9.15 10.91
C PHE A 185 -1.46 7.93 11.23
N PRO A 186 -0.94 7.23 10.21
CA PRO A 186 -0.13 6.05 10.44
C PRO A 186 1.11 6.36 11.27
N SER A 187 1.44 5.47 12.20
CA SER A 187 2.72 5.50 12.90
C SER A 187 3.82 5.01 11.97
N THR A 188 4.70 5.92 11.56
CA THR A 188 5.80 5.68 10.61
C THR A 188 7.08 6.32 11.13
N SER A 189 8.22 6.03 10.50
CA SER A 189 9.49 6.68 10.87
C SER A 189 9.46 8.21 10.74
N TRP A 190 8.49 8.78 10.01
CA TRP A 190 8.28 10.22 9.88
C TRP A 190 7.28 10.82 10.87
N SER A 191 6.72 10.02 11.78
CA SER A 191 5.79 10.50 12.79
C SER A 191 6.51 11.13 14.01
N GLY A 192 7.82 10.91 14.14
CA GLY A 192 8.65 11.45 15.23
C GLY A 192 9.58 12.59 14.78
N PRO A 193 10.24 13.27 15.74
CA PRO A 193 11.15 14.39 15.46
C PRO A 193 12.41 13.97 14.69
N ASN A 194 12.76 12.68 14.73
CA ASN A 194 13.95 12.12 14.08
C ASN A 194 13.58 11.44 12.75
N ALA A 195 12.83 12.14 11.91
CA ALA A 195 12.44 11.64 10.61
C ALA A 195 13.69 11.34 9.74
N PRO A 196 13.79 10.16 9.13
CA PRO A 196 14.94 9.82 8.29
C PRO A 196 14.98 10.71 7.04
N THR A 197 16.19 11.07 6.62
CA THR A 197 16.44 11.75 5.35
C THR A 197 16.17 10.80 4.18
N ARG A 198 15.93 11.36 2.99
CA ARG A 198 15.74 10.60 1.74
C ARG A 198 17.07 10.02 1.25
N ASP A 199 17.72 9.22 2.07
CA ASP A 199 18.97 8.57 1.69
C ASP A 199 18.61 7.35 0.85
N ILE A 200 18.62 7.52 -0.47
CA ILE A 200 18.49 6.41 -1.40
C ILE A 200 19.69 5.48 -1.20
N LEU A 201 19.41 4.22 -0.86
CA LEU A 201 20.43 3.19 -0.77
C LEU A 201 21.03 2.94 -2.16
N LEU A 202 22.18 3.56 -2.40
CA LEU A 202 22.96 3.30 -3.61
C LEU A 202 23.28 1.81 -3.71
N PRO A 203 23.38 1.27 -4.93
CA PRO A 203 23.88 -0.07 -5.13
C PRO A 203 25.20 -0.27 -4.38
N LYS A 204 25.36 -1.44 -3.76
CA LYS A 204 26.61 -1.86 -3.10
C LYS A 204 27.03 -3.21 -3.66
N LEU A 205 28.34 -3.41 -3.78
CA LEU A 205 28.91 -4.71 -4.15
C LEU A 205 28.63 -5.73 -3.05
N HIS A 206 28.38 -6.97 -3.46
CA HIS A 206 28.21 -8.09 -2.54
C HIS A 206 29.51 -8.39 -1.81
N ASN A 207 29.45 -8.58 -0.48
CA ASN A 207 30.58 -9.06 0.29
C ASN A 207 30.71 -10.58 0.13
N LEU A 208 31.47 -11.00 -0.89
CA LEU A 208 31.70 -12.42 -1.20
C LEU A 208 32.25 -13.22 -0.02
N LYS A 209 33.17 -12.64 0.76
CA LYS A 209 33.77 -13.34 1.92
C LYS A 209 32.71 -13.66 2.97
N ASP A 210 31.83 -12.70 3.26
CA ASP A 210 30.72 -12.92 4.19
C ASP A 210 29.68 -13.90 3.65
N ILE A 211 29.39 -13.85 2.34
CA ILE A 211 28.48 -14.81 1.70
C ILE A 211 29.04 -16.23 1.84
N ILE A 212 30.31 -16.45 1.47
CA ILE A 212 30.98 -17.77 1.59
C ILE A 212 30.94 -18.26 3.04
N ARG A 213 31.31 -17.40 3.99
CA ARG A 213 31.27 -17.73 5.42
C ARG A 213 29.86 -18.13 5.87
N LYS A 214 28.82 -17.42 5.42
CA LYS A 214 27.42 -17.76 5.71
C LYS A 214 26.96 -19.05 5.00
N CYS A 215 27.43 -19.32 3.77
CA CYS A 215 27.14 -20.58 3.07
C CYS A 215 27.66 -21.78 3.87
N HIS A 216 28.87 -21.68 4.42
CA HIS A 216 29.43 -22.72 5.30
C HIS A 216 28.64 -22.87 6.61
N SER A 217 28.29 -21.75 7.27
CA SER A 217 27.71 -21.80 8.62
C SER A 217 26.19 -22.01 8.69
N LEU A 218 25.44 -21.63 7.66
CA LEU A 218 23.96 -21.66 7.69
C LEU A 218 23.36 -22.78 6.84
N ILE A 219 23.96 -23.07 5.68
CA ILE A 219 23.43 -24.05 4.72
C ILE A 219 24.42 -25.20 4.43
N TRP A 220 25.51 -25.28 5.21
CA TRP A 220 26.44 -26.40 5.26
C TRP A 220 27.11 -26.75 3.92
N TRP A 221 27.32 -25.75 3.06
CA TRP A 221 28.08 -25.94 1.82
C TRP A 221 29.58 -25.97 2.13
N SER A 222 30.09 -27.10 2.61
CA SER A 222 31.47 -27.29 3.08
C SER A 222 32.47 -27.66 2.00
N ASP A 223 32.02 -28.31 0.92
CA ASP A 223 32.87 -28.67 -0.21
C ASP A 223 33.12 -27.47 -1.15
N SER A 224 34.39 -27.19 -1.44
CA SER A 224 34.80 -26.01 -2.23
C SER A 224 34.36 -26.10 -3.69
N VAL A 225 34.32 -27.29 -4.28
CA VAL A 225 33.88 -27.50 -5.66
C VAL A 225 32.39 -27.24 -5.79
N THR A 226 31.59 -27.81 -4.88
CA THR A 226 30.14 -27.63 -4.81
C THR A 226 29.78 -26.18 -4.53
N LEU A 227 30.47 -25.53 -3.58
CA LEU A 227 30.27 -24.12 -3.26
C LEU A 227 30.53 -23.24 -4.50
N MET A 228 31.67 -23.42 -5.17
CA MET A 228 32.01 -22.63 -6.36
C MET A 228 31.00 -22.82 -7.47
N LYS A 229 30.56 -24.06 -7.72
CA LYS A 229 29.52 -24.36 -8.70
C LYS A 229 28.21 -23.63 -8.35
N LYS A 230 27.76 -23.70 -7.10
CA LYS A 230 26.51 -23.05 -6.65
C LYS A 230 26.57 -21.52 -6.68
N LEU A 231 27.70 -20.93 -6.27
CA LEU A 231 27.89 -19.48 -6.37
C LEU A 231 27.88 -19.03 -7.84
N HIS A 232 28.51 -19.80 -8.73
CA HIS A 232 28.48 -19.50 -10.16
C HIS A 232 27.07 -19.58 -10.74
N GLU A 233 26.34 -20.66 -10.44
CA GLU A 233 24.97 -20.89 -10.94
C GLU A 233 23.95 -19.88 -10.40
N SER A 234 24.07 -19.45 -9.14
CA SER A 234 23.00 -18.70 -8.45
C SER A 234 23.32 -17.25 -8.12
N LEU A 235 24.60 -16.87 -7.99
CA LEU A 235 25.00 -15.53 -7.54
C LEU A 235 25.65 -14.68 -8.64
N TRP A 236 26.39 -15.32 -9.57
CA TRP A 236 27.25 -14.61 -10.52
C TRP A 236 26.49 -13.62 -11.42
N ALA A 237 25.34 -14.03 -11.98
CA ALA A 237 24.51 -13.14 -12.78
C ALA A 237 24.06 -11.90 -11.99
N GLY A 238 23.61 -12.09 -10.75
CA GLY A 238 23.22 -11.00 -9.85
C GLY A 238 24.38 -10.05 -9.52
N MET A 239 25.58 -10.59 -9.33
CA MET A 239 26.79 -9.79 -9.11
C MET A 239 27.14 -8.92 -10.31
N ILE A 240 27.10 -9.47 -11.53
CA ILE A 240 27.37 -8.72 -12.76
C ILE A 240 26.36 -7.57 -12.91
N LEU A 241 25.06 -7.86 -12.73
CA LEU A 241 24.02 -6.83 -12.79
C LEU A 241 24.27 -5.72 -11.77
N ARG A 242 24.71 -6.07 -10.56
CA ARG A 242 25.04 -5.09 -9.51
C ARG A 242 26.26 -4.24 -9.87
N MET A 243 27.29 -4.84 -10.47
CA MET A 243 28.47 -4.13 -10.96
C MET A 243 28.11 -3.15 -12.09
N ILE A 244 27.27 -3.56 -13.04
CA ILE A 244 26.79 -2.70 -14.14
C ILE A 244 25.99 -1.51 -13.58
N ALA A 245 25.05 -1.77 -12.65
CA ALA A 245 24.25 -0.74 -12.02
C ALA A 245 25.11 0.30 -11.27
N LEU A 246 26.17 -0.14 -10.58
CA LEU A 246 27.12 0.74 -9.91
C LEU A 246 27.84 1.70 -10.86
N VAL A 247 28.30 1.18 -12.01
CA VAL A 247 28.96 2.00 -13.04
C VAL A 247 28.00 3.05 -13.58
N HIS A 248 26.75 2.67 -13.83
CA HIS A 248 25.72 3.58 -14.33
C HIS A 248 25.36 4.68 -13.31
N VAL A 249 25.18 4.34 -12.04
CA VAL A 249 24.87 5.34 -11.00
C VAL A 249 26.04 6.30 -10.78
N ALA A 250 27.28 5.79 -10.84
CA ALA A 250 28.47 6.62 -10.75
C ALA A 250 28.62 7.58 -11.94
N SER A 251 28.18 7.20 -13.15
CA SER A 251 28.21 8.09 -14.32
C SER A 251 27.14 9.18 -14.24
N LEU A 252 25.91 8.86 -13.83
CA LEU A 252 24.85 9.85 -13.63
C LEU A 252 25.23 10.92 -12.60
N SER A 253 25.83 10.49 -11.49
CA SER A 253 26.30 11.39 -10.42
C SER A 253 27.38 12.37 -10.91
N ARG A 254 28.23 11.95 -11.88
CA ARG A 254 29.27 12.81 -12.47
C ARG A 254 28.73 13.83 -13.46
N ILE A 255 27.58 13.58 -14.06
CA ILE A 255 26.94 14.45 -15.07
C ILE A 255 26.00 15.47 -14.41
N GLY A 256 25.83 15.42 -13.08
CA GLY A 256 24.99 16.37 -12.34
C GLY A 256 23.49 16.10 -12.48
N ILE A 257 23.09 14.93 -12.99
CA ILE A 257 21.69 14.51 -13.03
C ILE A 257 21.34 13.95 -11.66
N THR A 258 20.66 14.76 -10.84
CA THR A 258 19.99 14.25 -9.65
C THR A 258 18.76 13.47 -10.07
N HIS A 259 18.52 12.30 -9.46
CA HIS A 259 17.35 11.45 -9.70
C HIS A 259 16.05 12.15 -9.24
N SER A 260 15.60 13.18 -9.95
CA SER A 260 14.18 13.46 -10.13
C SER A 260 13.70 12.52 -11.23
N CYS A 261 12.65 11.74 -10.94
CA CYS A 261 12.01 10.75 -11.82
C CYS A 261 12.36 10.95 -13.30
N VAL A 262 13.18 10.06 -13.84
CA VAL A 262 13.30 9.92 -15.29
C VAL A 262 11.95 9.40 -15.75
N GLU A 263 11.11 10.28 -16.29
CA GLU A 263 9.92 9.88 -17.04
C GLU A 263 10.40 8.95 -18.16
N ILE A 264 10.12 7.67 -18.02
CA ILE A 264 10.29 6.71 -19.11
C ILE A 264 9.15 7.05 -20.10
N PRO A 265 9.46 7.49 -21.34
CA PRO A 265 8.42 7.73 -22.33
C PRO A 265 7.70 6.41 -22.59
N ALA A 266 6.37 6.43 -22.53
CA ALA A 266 5.56 5.33 -23.01
C ALA A 266 5.90 5.07 -24.49
N ILE A 267 6.28 3.83 -24.81
CA ILE A 267 6.38 3.33 -26.19
C ILE A 267 4.98 2.92 -26.65
#